data_AF-A0A6I9P392-F1
#
_entry.id   AF-A0A6I9P392-F1
#
_cell.length_a   1.000
_cell.length_b   1.000
_cell.length_c   1.000
_cell.angle_alpha   90.00
_cell.angle_beta   90.00
_cell.angle_gamma   90.00
#
_symmetry.space_group_name_H-M   'P 1'
#
loop_
_entity.id
_entity.type
_entity.pdbx_description
1 polymer ?
#
loop_
_entity_poly.entity_id
_entity_poly.type
_entity_poly.pdbx_seq_one_letter_code
_entity_poly.pdbx_strand_id
1 'polypeptide(L)'
;MWMYMKNNDLHDMQQMYDMWLSLSANNHQANGAALTQSTSEEKYIVMPTDYAEPMTGLYCRLCGRHSNGERQWQQHISSEKHKDRVFSCEGEEEALTWNYRFPGPCFDLCPKLDGGCPEGVSCDFAHSVEELQEWTERRDFLRQKLAKAREDMLVMPDEFDFGKFNFLLQD
;
A
#
# COMPACT_ATOMS: atom_id res chain seq x y z
N MET A 1 30.82 8.19 -30.39
CA MET A 1 30.30 7.24 -31.41
C MET A 1 30.78 7.60 -32.81
N TRP A 2 30.31 8.71 -33.42
CA TRP A 2 30.65 9.09 -34.80
C TRP A 2 32.16 9.22 -35.10
N MET A 3 32.94 9.76 -34.17
CA MET A 3 34.40 9.91 -34.33
C MET A 3 35.14 8.56 -34.36
N TYR A 4 34.64 7.56 -33.63
CA TYR A 4 35.15 6.19 -33.70
C TYR A 4 34.78 5.50 -35.01
N MET A 5 33.55 5.72 -35.49
CA MET A 5 33.11 5.22 -36.80
C MET A 5 33.95 5.78 -37.94
N LYS A 6 34.24 7.09 -37.90
CA LYS A 6 35.13 7.75 -38.87
C LYS A 6 36.56 7.22 -38.83
N ASN A 7 37.10 6.95 -37.64
CA ASN A 7 38.47 6.46 -37.48
C ASN A 7 38.65 4.98 -37.83
N ASN A 8 37.57 4.19 -37.89
CA ASN A 8 37.58 2.77 -38.25
C ASN A 8 36.87 2.49 -39.59
N ASP A 9 36.65 3.53 -40.41
CA ASP A 9 35.95 3.47 -41.70
C ASP A 9 34.59 2.74 -41.65
N LEU A 10 33.87 2.88 -40.53
CA LEU A 10 32.53 2.32 -40.36
C LEU A 10 31.50 3.30 -40.91
N HIS A 11 30.78 2.87 -41.93
CA HIS A 11 29.76 3.68 -42.60
C HIS A 11 28.34 3.42 -42.09
N ASP A 12 28.15 2.35 -41.33
CA ASP A 12 26.85 1.97 -40.78
C ASP A 12 26.97 1.56 -39.31
N MET A 13 25.94 1.84 -38.52
CA MET A 13 25.85 1.43 -37.11
C MET A 13 25.85 -0.10 -36.97
N GLN A 14 25.29 -0.81 -37.95
CA GLN A 14 25.28 -2.28 -37.98
C GLN A 14 26.72 -2.86 -37.99
N GLN A 15 27.63 -2.25 -38.76
CA GLN A 15 29.03 -2.69 -38.84
C GLN A 15 29.76 -2.55 -37.50
N MET A 16 29.37 -1.57 -36.68
CA MET A 16 29.94 -1.38 -35.34
C MET A 16 29.47 -2.47 -34.38
N TYR A 17 28.20 -2.87 -34.47
CA TYR A 17 27.68 -4.02 -33.72
C TYR A 17 28.35 -5.33 -34.14
N ASP A 18 28.50 -5.58 -35.44
CA ASP A 18 29.13 -6.80 -35.97
C ASP A 18 30.62 -6.88 -35.59
N MET A 19 31.32 -5.74 -35.57
CA MET A 19 32.70 -5.68 -35.09
C MET A 19 32.80 -5.97 -33.59
N TRP A 20 31.89 -5.43 -32.78
CA TRP A 20 31.86 -5.71 -31.34
C TRP A 20 31.51 -7.18 -31.03
N LEU A 21 30.59 -7.77 -31.81
CA LEU A 21 30.24 -9.20 -31.73
C LEU A 21 31.41 -10.11 -32.12
N SER A 22 32.17 -9.77 -33.16
CA SER A 22 33.34 -10.55 -33.57
C SER A 22 34.51 -10.44 -32.58
N LEU A 23 34.73 -9.27 -31.98
CA LEU A 23 35.72 -9.08 -30.90
C LEU A 23 35.40 -9.89 -29.64
N SER A 24 34.12 -10.01 -29.29
CA SER A 24 33.68 -10.84 -28.16
C SER A 24 33.73 -12.33 -28.49
N ALA A 25 33.40 -12.74 -29.71
CA ALA A 25 33.55 -14.13 -30.16
C ALA A 25 35.01 -14.60 -30.16
N ASN A 26 35.96 -13.75 -30.58
CA ASN A 26 37.39 -14.07 -30.54
C ASN A 26 37.95 -14.23 -29.12
N ASN A 27 37.38 -13.53 -28.14
CA ASN A 27 37.76 -13.72 -26.73
C ASN A 27 37.36 -15.11 -26.21
N HIS A 28 36.34 -15.75 -26.79
CA HIS A 28 35.96 -17.14 -26.47
C HIS A 28 36.83 -18.20 -27.17
N GLN A 29 37.49 -17.88 -28.28
CA GLN A 29 38.32 -18.85 -29.04
C GLN A 29 39.80 -18.88 -28.61
N ALA A 30 40.29 -17.91 -27.83
CA ALA A 30 41.68 -17.88 -27.37
C ALA A 30 42.02 -18.88 -26.24
N ASN A 31 41.02 -19.58 -25.66
CA ASN A 31 41.22 -20.60 -24.62
C ASN A 31 41.04 -22.02 -25.19
N GLY A 32 41.82 -22.35 -26.21
CA GLY A 32 41.87 -23.70 -26.79
C GLY A 32 43.05 -24.52 -26.25
N ALA A 33 43.02 -24.93 -24.98
CA ALA A 33 43.87 -26.02 -24.48
C ALA A 33 43.29 -26.68 -23.22
N ALA A 34 43.10 -28.00 -23.32
CA ALA A 34 42.89 -28.98 -22.25
C ALA A 34 41.58 -28.93 -21.44
N LEU A 35 40.75 -29.93 -21.74
CA LEU A 35 39.75 -30.52 -20.86
C LEU A 35 40.33 -30.82 -19.47
N THR A 36 39.91 -30.08 -18.46
CA THR A 36 39.78 -30.58 -17.08
C THR A 36 38.42 -30.15 -16.55
N GLN A 37 37.64 -31.12 -16.08
CA GLN A 37 36.39 -30.88 -15.38
C GLN A 37 36.66 -29.99 -14.16
N SER A 38 36.21 -28.74 -14.22
CA SER A 38 36.03 -27.87 -13.06
C SER A 38 34.57 -27.44 -13.03
N THR A 39 33.78 -28.15 -12.23
CA THR A 39 32.52 -27.63 -11.68
C THR A 39 32.85 -26.36 -10.89
N SER A 40 32.65 -25.17 -11.46
CA SER A 40 32.69 -23.93 -10.68
C SER A 40 32.02 -22.79 -11.44
N GLU A 41 30.79 -22.52 -11.01
CA GLU A 41 30.24 -21.19 -10.79
C GLU A 41 30.04 -20.34 -12.05
N GLU A 42 28.85 -20.48 -12.64
CA GLU A 42 28.18 -19.33 -13.26
C GLU A 42 28.22 -18.19 -12.23
N LYS A 43 29.12 -17.23 -12.42
CA LYS A 43 29.19 -16.03 -11.59
C LYS A 43 27.92 -15.24 -11.85
N TYR A 44 26.90 -15.53 -11.04
CA TYR A 44 25.69 -14.75 -10.95
C TYR A 44 26.11 -13.30 -10.72
N ILE A 45 25.75 -12.41 -11.65
CA ILE A 45 25.97 -10.98 -11.44
C ILE A 45 24.98 -10.58 -10.36
N VAL A 46 25.48 -10.53 -9.13
CA VAL A 46 24.71 -10.08 -7.99
C VAL A 46 24.51 -8.57 -8.13
N MET A 47 23.32 -8.18 -8.54
CA MET A 47 22.92 -6.79 -8.55
C MET A 47 22.63 -6.35 -7.11
N PRO A 48 22.86 -5.08 -6.73
CA PRO A 48 22.48 -4.58 -5.42
C PRO A 48 21.00 -4.79 -5.07
N THR A 49 20.16 -4.97 -6.09
CA THR A 49 18.73 -5.29 -5.99
C THR A 49 18.43 -6.76 -5.70
N ASP A 50 19.36 -7.68 -5.92
CA ASP A 50 19.14 -9.11 -5.65
C ASP A 50 19.10 -9.41 -4.15
N TYR A 51 19.65 -8.51 -3.34
CA TYR A 51 19.51 -8.48 -1.88
C TYR A 51 18.39 -7.56 -1.40
N ALA A 52 17.73 -6.83 -2.30
CA ALA A 52 16.60 -6.01 -1.91
C ALA A 52 15.43 -6.96 -1.62
N GLU A 53 15.14 -7.14 -0.33
CA GLU A 53 13.96 -7.87 0.11
C GLU A 53 12.74 -7.27 -0.58
N PRO A 54 11.86 -8.07 -1.20
CA PRO A 54 10.68 -7.56 -1.88
C PRO A 54 9.94 -6.63 -0.92
N MET A 55 9.78 -5.35 -1.28
CA MET A 55 9.01 -4.39 -0.47
C MET A 55 7.50 -4.68 -0.53
N THR A 56 7.12 -5.95 -0.47
CA THR A 56 5.76 -6.46 -0.63
C THR A 56 4.82 -6.08 0.52
N GLY A 57 5.30 -5.31 1.51
CA GLY A 57 4.50 -4.81 2.63
C GLY A 57 4.49 -3.29 2.81
N LEU A 58 5.20 -2.51 2.00
CA LEU A 58 5.34 -1.05 2.21
C LEU A 58 4.57 -0.20 1.20
N TYR A 59 3.58 -0.79 0.53
CA TYR A 59 2.74 -0.12 -0.46
C TYR A 59 1.30 0.02 0.05
N CYS A 60 0.82 1.26 0.10
CA CYS A 60 -0.55 1.56 0.48
C CYS A 60 -1.39 1.74 -0.78
N ARG A 61 -2.28 0.78 -1.04
CA ARG A 61 -3.25 0.82 -2.16
C ARG A 61 -4.21 2.02 -2.05
N LEU A 62 -4.67 2.34 -0.84
CA LEU A 62 -5.62 3.42 -0.59
C LEU A 62 -5.02 4.81 -0.83
N CYS A 63 -3.73 4.97 -0.56
CA CYS A 63 -3.03 6.24 -0.73
C CYS A 63 -2.21 6.31 -2.02
N GLY A 64 -2.07 5.20 -2.75
CA GLY A 64 -1.22 5.09 -3.93
C GLY A 64 0.26 5.39 -3.65
N ARG A 65 0.73 5.14 -2.41
CA ARG A 65 2.08 5.54 -1.96
C ARG A 65 2.90 4.32 -1.59
N HIS A 66 4.17 4.34 -2.02
CA HIS A 66 5.19 3.41 -1.57
C HIS A 66 6.06 4.06 -0.49
N SER A 67 6.31 3.36 0.60
CA SER A 67 7.22 3.75 1.67
C SER A 67 8.55 3.03 1.48
N ASN A 68 9.66 3.74 1.69
CA ASN A 68 11.00 3.21 1.42
C ASN A 68 11.62 2.50 2.65
N GLY A 69 10.85 2.33 3.72
CA GLY A 69 11.27 1.62 4.91
C GLY A 69 10.16 1.51 5.95
N GLU A 70 10.34 0.56 6.87
CA GLU A 70 9.36 0.20 7.90
C GLU A 70 8.93 1.39 8.76
N ARG A 71 9.89 2.22 9.21
CA ARG A 71 9.58 3.42 10.02
C ARG A 71 8.69 4.42 9.27
N GLN A 72 8.93 4.62 7.97
CA GLN A 72 8.11 5.51 7.15
C GLN A 72 6.73 4.92 6.91
N TRP A 73 6.66 3.59 6.76
CA TRP A 73 5.41 2.86 6.63
C TRP A 73 4.56 2.96 7.90
N GLN A 74 5.12 2.67 9.07
CA GLN A 74 4.46 2.83 10.36
C GLN A 74 3.95 4.26 10.58
N GLN A 75 4.75 5.27 10.22
CA GLN A 75 4.32 6.67 10.30
C GLN A 75 3.19 6.99 9.29
N HIS A 76 3.21 6.35 8.12
CA HIS A 76 2.17 6.52 7.13
C HIS A 76 0.83 5.92 7.59
N ILE A 77 0.81 4.67 8.05
CA ILE A 77 -0.41 3.96 8.44
C ILE A 77 -1.00 4.49 9.76
N SER A 78 -0.17 5.03 10.67
CA SER A 78 -0.65 5.69 11.89
C SER A 78 -1.20 7.10 11.67
N SER A 79 -1.00 7.69 10.49
CA SER A 79 -1.45 9.05 10.20
C SER A 79 -2.98 9.16 10.11
N GLU A 80 -3.55 10.23 10.66
CA GLU A 80 -4.99 10.49 10.63
C GLU A 80 -5.55 10.53 9.20
N LYS A 81 -4.80 11.10 8.25
CA LYS A 81 -5.18 11.14 6.84
C LYS A 81 -5.29 9.74 6.21
N HIS A 82 -4.44 8.80 6.62
CA HIS A 82 -4.53 7.42 6.17
C HIS A 82 -5.73 6.73 6.80
N LYS A 83 -5.93 6.88 8.11
CA LYS A 83 -7.11 6.36 8.83
C LYS A 83 -8.41 6.83 8.20
N ASP A 84 -8.51 8.11 7.90
CA ASP A 84 -9.66 8.69 7.20
C ASP A 84 -9.89 8.03 5.83
N ARG A 85 -8.83 7.69 5.10
CA ARG A 85 -8.94 6.96 3.81
C ARG A 85 -9.30 5.49 3.98
N VAL A 86 -8.80 4.81 5.01
CA VAL A 86 -9.18 3.42 5.36
C VAL A 86 -10.69 3.33 5.60
N PHE A 87 -11.24 4.33 6.29
CA PHE A 87 -12.67 4.39 6.60
C PHE A 87 -13.50 5.14 5.55
N SER A 88 -12.86 5.81 4.59
CA SER A 88 -13.56 6.47 3.49
C SER A 88 -14.22 5.43 2.58
N CYS A 89 -15.43 5.71 2.11
CA CYS A 89 -16.19 4.83 1.20
C CYS A 89 -15.77 4.94 -0.26
N GLU A 90 -14.63 5.56 -0.56
CA GLU A 90 -14.16 5.72 -1.94
C GLU A 90 -13.63 4.39 -2.50
N GLY A 91 -14.50 3.58 -3.11
CA GLY A 91 -14.06 2.52 -4.03
C GLY A 91 -14.83 1.21 -4.02
N GLU A 92 -15.75 0.97 -3.08
CA GLU A 92 -16.52 -0.28 -3.03
C GLU A 92 -18.02 -0.01 -3.15
N GLU A 93 -18.64 -0.80 -4.01
CA GLU A 93 -20.01 -0.79 -4.54
C GLU A 93 -21.05 -0.89 -3.42
N GLU A 94 -21.32 0.24 -2.80
CA GLU A 94 -22.60 0.68 -2.24
C GLU A 94 -22.23 1.91 -1.42
N ALA A 95 -22.42 3.07 -2.02
CA ALA A 95 -22.58 4.27 -1.24
C ALA A 95 -23.86 4.06 -0.40
N LEU A 96 -23.74 3.37 0.73
CA LEU A 96 -24.70 3.50 1.82
C LEU A 96 -24.67 4.99 2.14
N THR A 97 -25.62 5.71 1.54
CA THR A 97 -25.88 7.10 1.84
C THR A 97 -26.47 7.07 3.24
N TRP A 98 -25.58 7.07 4.24
CA TRP A 98 -25.94 7.22 5.64
C TRP A 98 -26.80 8.49 5.75
N ASN A 99 -28.07 8.32 6.13
CA ASN A 99 -29.06 9.39 6.15
C ASN A 99 -29.07 10.13 7.49
N TYR A 100 -28.51 9.49 8.53
CA TYR A 100 -28.39 10.05 9.86
C TYR A 100 -26.97 10.58 10.11
N ARG A 101 -26.84 11.34 11.20
CA ARG A 101 -25.57 11.93 11.61
C ARG A 101 -24.56 10.87 12.01
N PHE A 102 -23.30 11.29 12.11
CA PHE A 102 -22.21 10.42 12.53
C PHE A 102 -22.45 9.87 13.96
N PRO A 103 -22.17 8.58 14.21
CA PRO A 103 -22.36 7.98 15.53
C PRO A 103 -21.66 8.71 16.65
N GLY A 104 -22.39 8.94 17.74
CA GLY A 104 -21.84 9.39 19.02
C GLY A 104 -21.16 8.26 19.79
N PRO A 105 -20.61 8.55 20.98
CA PRO A 105 -19.99 7.55 21.82
C PRO A 105 -21.01 6.60 22.49
N CYS A 106 -22.31 6.94 22.54
CA CYS A 106 -23.33 6.11 23.19
C CYS A 106 -24.29 5.51 22.15
N PHE A 107 -24.27 4.18 22.02
CA PHE A 107 -25.17 3.40 21.16
C PHE A 107 -26.50 3.08 21.87
N ASP A 108 -27.11 4.11 22.44
CA ASP A 108 -28.39 4.03 23.13
C ASP A 108 -29.30 5.18 22.70
N LEU A 109 -30.61 5.02 22.89
CA LEU A 109 -31.58 6.07 22.65
C LEU A 109 -31.45 7.19 23.68
N CYS A 110 -31.59 8.44 23.23
CA CYS A 110 -31.53 9.60 24.08
C CYS A 110 -32.66 9.54 25.13
N PRO A 111 -32.35 9.70 26.43
CA PRO A 111 -33.39 9.69 27.46
C PRO A 111 -34.41 10.83 27.34
N LYS A 112 -34.10 11.87 26.56
CA LYS A 112 -34.90 13.10 26.39
C LYS A 112 -35.54 13.22 25.01
N LEU A 113 -35.81 12.11 24.33
CA LEU A 113 -36.47 12.09 23.01
C LEU A 113 -37.77 12.90 22.98
N ASP A 114 -38.63 12.72 23.98
CA ASP A 114 -39.97 13.33 24.02
C ASP A 114 -39.97 14.84 24.33
N GLY A 115 -38.86 15.39 24.85
CA GLY A 115 -38.77 16.76 25.33
C GLY A 115 -37.97 17.71 24.44
N GLY A 116 -37.42 17.22 23.34
CA GLY A 116 -36.39 17.92 22.56
C GLY A 116 -35.06 17.91 23.31
N CYS A 117 -34.09 17.17 22.79
CA CYS A 117 -32.76 17.10 23.38
C CYS A 117 -32.07 18.48 23.31
N PRO A 118 -31.62 19.06 24.44
CA PRO A 118 -30.94 20.35 24.45
C PRO A 118 -29.57 20.31 23.75
N GLU A 119 -28.97 19.11 23.65
CA GLU A 119 -27.72 18.88 22.95
C GLU A 119 -27.92 18.72 21.42
N GLY A 120 -29.14 18.45 20.94
CA GLY A 120 -29.47 18.39 19.51
C GLY A 120 -28.49 17.55 18.68
N VAL A 121 -27.84 18.15 17.69
CA VAL A 121 -26.91 17.45 16.80
C VAL A 121 -25.62 16.96 17.47
N SER A 122 -25.26 17.54 18.62
CA SER A 122 -24.09 17.13 19.42
C SER A 122 -24.44 16.20 20.57
N CYS A 123 -25.64 15.62 20.60
CA CYS A 123 -26.00 14.63 21.61
C CYS A 123 -25.17 13.36 21.43
N ASP A 124 -24.72 12.76 22.53
CA ASP A 124 -23.95 11.51 22.47
C ASP A 124 -24.80 10.26 22.15
N PHE A 125 -26.13 10.37 22.33
CA PHE A 125 -27.12 9.31 22.17
C PHE A 125 -27.92 9.45 20.87
N ALA A 126 -28.50 8.36 20.37
CA ALA A 126 -29.36 8.37 19.18
C ALA A 126 -30.72 9.05 19.44
N HIS A 127 -31.23 9.80 18.46
CA HIS A 127 -32.51 10.51 18.51
C HIS A 127 -33.67 9.81 17.81
N SER A 128 -33.44 8.62 17.27
CA SER A 128 -34.52 7.72 16.86
C SER A 128 -34.04 6.27 16.84
N VAL A 129 -34.98 5.33 16.76
CA VAL A 129 -34.66 3.90 16.64
C VAL A 129 -33.98 3.64 15.30
N GLU A 130 -34.42 4.31 14.25
CA GLU A 130 -33.83 4.24 12.91
C GLU A 130 -32.41 4.80 12.88
N GLU A 131 -32.16 5.90 13.59
CA GLU A 131 -30.82 6.46 13.74
C GLU A 131 -29.89 5.50 14.48
N LEU A 132 -30.36 4.89 15.58
CA LEU A 132 -29.56 3.92 16.33
C LEU A 132 -29.24 2.66 15.49
N GLN A 133 -30.20 2.22 14.69
CA GLN A 133 -30.01 1.11 13.76
C GLN A 133 -28.96 1.46 12.71
N GLU A 134 -29.04 2.64 12.08
CA GLU A 134 -28.05 3.08 11.09
C GLU A 134 -26.65 3.22 11.72
N TRP A 135 -26.57 3.72 12.95
CA TRP A 135 -25.30 3.79 13.68
C TRP A 135 -24.69 2.41 13.88
N THR A 136 -25.51 1.42 14.24
CA THR A 136 -25.07 0.03 14.45
C THR A 136 -24.57 -0.58 13.15
N GLU A 137 -25.33 -0.43 12.06
CA GLU A 137 -24.92 -0.91 10.72
C GLU A 137 -23.64 -0.24 10.24
N ARG A 138 -23.51 1.07 10.46
CA ARG A 138 -22.29 1.82 10.15
C ARG A 138 -21.11 1.35 10.99
N ARG A 139 -21.30 1.05 12.28
CA ARG A 139 -20.26 0.48 13.16
C ARG A 139 -19.79 -0.87 12.64
N ASP A 140 -20.71 -1.75 12.28
CA ASP A 140 -20.39 -3.10 11.79
C ASP A 140 -19.65 -3.05 10.45
N PHE A 141 -20.09 -2.17 9.53
CA PHE A 141 -19.41 -1.93 8.27
C PHE A 141 -17.97 -1.42 8.48
N LEU A 142 -17.79 -0.44 9.37
CA LEU A 142 -16.46 0.10 9.68
C LEU A 142 -15.56 -0.94 10.40
N ARG A 143 -16.12 -1.82 11.23
CA ARG A 143 -15.40 -2.95 11.85
C ARG A 143 -14.93 -3.95 10.78
N GLN A 144 -15.77 -4.26 9.80
CA GLN A 144 -15.39 -5.13 8.68
C GLN A 144 -14.26 -4.50 7.86
N LYS A 145 -14.33 -3.19 7.59
CA LYS A 145 -13.24 -2.45 6.95
C LYS A 145 -11.95 -2.48 7.76
N LEU A 146 -12.04 -2.31 9.08
CA LEU A 146 -10.87 -2.40 9.96
C LEU A 146 -10.25 -3.80 9.92
N ALA A 147 -11.05 -4.86 9.93
CA ALA A 147 -10.58 -6.24 9.82
C ALA A 147 -9.85 -6.47 8.49
N LYS A 148 -10.43 -6.02 7.37
CA LYS A 148 -9.80 -6.08 6.05
C LYS A 148 -8.49 -5.28 5.99
N ALA A 149 -8.48 -4.08 6.55
CA ALA A 149 -7.28 -3.24 6.60
C ALA A 149 -6.15 -3.86 7.45
N ARG A 150 -6.49 -4.59 8.53
CA ARG A 150 -5.53 -5.37 9.32
C ARG A 150 -4.97 -6.56 8.52
N GLU A 151 -5.82 -7.27 7.78
CA GLU A 151 -5.39 -8.37 6.89
C GLU A 151 -4.42 -7.86 5.81
N ASP A 152 -4.70 -6.69 5.25
CA ASP A 152 -3.85 -6.03 4.25
C ASP A 152 -2.60 -5.34 4.83
N MET A 153 -2.33 -5.46 6.15
CA MET A 153 -1.25 -4.78 6.86
C MET A 153 -1.27 -3.24 6.70
N LEU A 154 -2.44 -2.66 6.43
CA LEU A 154 -2.66 -1.20 6.31
C LEU A 154 -2.98 -0.53 7.64
N VAL A 155 -3.13 -1.31 8.72
CA VAL A 155 -3.32 -0.84 10.09
C VAL A 155 -2.46 -1.72 11.00
N MET A 156 -1.82 -1.12 12.00
CA MET A 156 -0.99 -1.87 12.94
C MET A 156 -1.85 -2.78 13.84
N PRO A 157 -1.41 -4.02 14.15
CA PRO A 157 -2.14 -4.92 15.05
C PRO A 157 -2.39 -4.33 16.45
N ASP A 158 -1.39 -3.60 16.98
CA ASP A 158 -1.40 -3.02 18.32
C ASP A 158 -1.90 -1.56 18.35
N GLU A 159 -2.45 -1.07 17.25
CA GLU A 159 -3.01 0.29 17.19
C GLU A 159 -4.46 0.30 17.67
N PHE A 160 -4.67 1.03 18.76
CA PHE A 160 -5.97 1.20 19.42
C PHE A 160 -6.48 2.63 19.37
N ASP A 161 -5.70 3.58 18.84
CA ASP A 161 -6.13 4.97 18.72
C ASP A 161 -6.58 5.27 17.30
N PHE A 162 -7.89 5.26 17.09
CA PHE A 162 -8.51 5.63 15.81
C PHE A 162 -9.18 7.02 15.85
N GLY A 163 -8.86 7.84 16.85
CA GLY A 163 -9.45 9.18 17.02
C GLY A 163 -10.98 9.14 17.05
N LYS A 164 -11.62 9.77 16.05
CA LYS A 164 -13.09 9.81 15.92
C LYS A 164 -13.73 8.44 15.68
N PHE A 165 -12.96 7.41 15.32
CA PHE A 165 -13.45 6.04 15.10
C PHE A 165 -13.20 5.12 16.31
N ASN A 166 -12.81 5.66 17.48
CA ASN A 166 -12.57 4.84 18.67
C ASN A 166 -13.83 4.07 19.14
N PHE A 167 -15.03 4.53 18.79
CA PHE A 167 -16.28 3.79 19.06
C PHE A 167 -16.32 2.39 18.41
N LEU A 168 -15.47 2.12 17.42
CA LEU A 168 -15.36 0.77 16.82
C LEU A 168 -14.81 -0.25 17.83
N LEU A 169 -14.05 0.19 18.82
CA LEU A 169 -13.42 -0.65 19.85
C LEU A 169 -14.27 -0.83 21.11
N GLN A 170 -15.38 -0.10 21.22
CA GLN A 170 -16.32 -0.21 22.35
C GLN A 170 -17.34 -1.32 22.04
N ASP A 171 -17.53 -2.25 22.98
CA ASP A 171 -18.52 -3.33 22.88
C ASP A 171 -19.95 -2.80 23.04
#